data_AF-A0A7C3QZC5-F1
#
_entry.id   AF-A0A7C3QZC5-F1
#
_cell.length_a   1.000
_cell.length_b   1.000
_cell.length_c   1.000
_cell.angle_alpha   90.00
_cell.angle_beta   90.00
_cell.angle_gamma   90.00
#
_symmetry.space_group_name_H-M   'P 1'
#
loop_
_entity.id
_entity.type
_entity.pdbx_description
1 polymer ?
#
loop_
_entity_poly.entity_id
_entity_poly.type
_entity_poly.pdbx_seq_one_letter_code
_entity_poly.pdbx_strand_id
1 'polypeptide(L)'
;MRVLDNLDNAKPDTDTIVTIGTFDGVHRGHQYLIEQLVRRAKETQRLSVALTFHPHPRMVLNPTARPAYLSSPEERANILEKLGLDLLIILPFTREMADTSAEAFIGWLCDKLRLRELWVGADFALGRGRLGDVPHLQALASTLGYTLRVVTPLYDGGEPISSTRIRNLLLKGQVEEVARLLGRPYAISGSVVKGVQRGRSLGFRTANLQLDPERAAPADGVYAVWAVVDGERHKGVANLGVRPSFGPGERLLEVHLLDYNEDLYGKKTIIEFVRRLRPEMRFEDTSALVEQIRRDIVAARAALGEPMEIKPDQDNAPFEELEHTADLRLRVHGNSLEELFIHAAQGMFHLMRCQPQGEGRPVSHQVTLESYDLEALLVDWLNELIYLREADQECYDTYEIVRLEPTRLEALVRGTTRHLPQKVIKAATFSGLEITRDARGYNATITFDV
;
A
#
# COMPACT_ATOMS: atom_id res chain seq x y z
N MET A 1 4.33 24.64 -17.31
CA MET A 1 4.63 24.12 -18.66
C MET A 1 3.47 24.42 -19.60
N ARG A 2 3.69 24.75 -20.88
CA ARG A 2 2.61 24.85 -21.89
C ARG A 2 2.29 23.48 -22.48
N VAL A 3 1.01 23.15 -22.66
CA VAL A 3 0.55 21.92 -23.34
C VAL A 3 -0.22 22.30 -24.59
N LEU A 4 0.17 21.76 -25.74
CA LEU A 4 -0.46 22.03 -27.03
C LEU A 4 -0.81 20.72 -27.75
N ASP A 5 -1.79 20.80 -28.64
CA ASP A 5 -2.32 19.69 -29.45
C ASP A 5 -1.98 19.81 -30.95
N ASN A 6 -1.26 20.86 -31.34
CA ASN A 6 -0.80 21.09 -32.70
C ASN A 6 0.50 21.92 -32.71
N LEU A 7 1.19 21.92 -33.86
CA LEU A 7 2.43 22.68 -34.05
C LEU A 7 2.18 24.17 -34.31
N ASP A 8 1.08 24.53 -34.97
CA ASP A 8 0.83 25.92 -35.40
C ASP A 8 0.65 26.89 -34.23
N ASN A 9 0.20 26.41 -33.08
CA ASN A 9 0.03 27.23 -31.87
C ASN A 9 1.31 27.31 -31.01
N ALA A 10 2.38 26.60 -31.37
CA ALA A 10 3.62 26.63 -30.60
C ALA A 10 4.27 28.01 -30.63
N LYS A 11 4.48 28.55 -31.83
CA LYS A 11 5.06 29.87 -32.15
C LYS A 11 6.12 30.31 -31.12
N PRO A 12 7.20 29.54 -30.93
CA PRO A 12 8.22 29.91 -29.97
C PRO A 12 9.01 31.12 -30.47
N ASP A 13 9.25 32.10 -29.60
CA ASP A 13 10.04 33.29 -29.92
C ASP A 13 11.56 33.03 -29.88
N THR A 14 11.96 31.89 -29.32
CA THR A 14 13.34 31.42 -29.23
C THR A 14 13.50 30.05 -29.87
N ASP A 15 14.75 29.69 -30.15
CA ASP A 15 15.09 28.40 -30.72
C ASP A 15 14.81 27.25 -29.73
N THR A 16 14.50 26.06 -30.26
CA THR A 16 14.09 24.92 -29.44
C THR A 16 15.06 23.74 -29.49
N ILE A 17 15.06 22.99 -28.39
CA ILE A 17 15.61 21.65 -28.29
C ILE A 17 14.45 20.69 -28.13
N VAL A 18 14.27 19.82 -29.13
CA VAL A 18 13.10 18.94 -29.21
C VAL A 18 13.52 17.50 -28.94
N THR A 19 12.72 16.78 -28.18
CA THR A 19 12.74 15.32 -28.14
C THR A 19 11.39 14.77 -28.57
N ILE A 20 11.40 13.60 -29.21
CA ILE A 20 10.20 12.95 -29.74
C ILE A 20 10.11 11.56 -29.10
N GLY A 21 8.94 11.23 -28.57
CA GLY A 21 8.72 9.93 -27.95
C GLY A 21 7.29 9.70 -27.50
N THR A 22 6.95 8.45 -27.22
CA THR A 22 5.66 8.13 -26.62
C THR A 22 5.63 8.54 -25.15
N PHE A 23 6.78 8.61 -24.48
CA PHE A 23 6.93 8.98 -23.07
C PHE A 23 5.95 8.25 -22.13
N ASP A 24 5.48 7.06 -22.52
CA ASP A 24 4.43 6.36 -21.78
C ASP A 24 4.98 5.86 -20.44
N GLY A 25 4.34 6.30 -19.37
CA GLY A 25 4.77 6.09 -17.99
C GLY A 25 5.92 6.99 -17.54
N VAL A 26 6.55 7.78 -18.42
CA VAL A 26 7.69 8.67 -18.10
C VAL A 26 8.66 8.00 -17.10
N HIS A 27 9.19 6.84 -17.46
CA HIS A 27 10.09 6.06 -16.62
C HIS A 27 11.45 6.75 -16.45
N ARG A 28 12.32 6.23 -15.57
CA ARG A 28 13.62 6.85 -15.29
C ARG A 28 14.46 7.11 -16.53
N GLY A 29 14.43 6.22 -17.53
CA GLY A 29 15.06 6.48 -18.84
C GLY A 29 14.54 7.75 -19.55
N HIS A 30 13.21 7.98 -19.55
CA HIS A 30 12.62 9.21 -20.09
C HIS A 30 12.95 10.41 -19.21
N GLN A 31 12.90 10.26 -17.88
CA GLN A 31 13.23 11.34 -16.94
C GLN A 31 14.65 11.84 -17.18
N TYR A 32 15.61 10.93 -17.28
CA TYR A 32 17.00 11.26 -17.58
C TYR A 32 17.15 12.04 -18.90
N LEU A 33 16.52 11.56 -19.98
CA LEU A 33 16.52 12.25 -21.28
C LEU A 33 15.97 13.68 -21.15
N ILE A 34 14.83 13.84 -20.49
CA ILE A 34 14.15 15.13 -20.32
C ILE A 34 14.97 16.05 -19.41
N GLU A 35 15.53 15.57 -18.31
CA GLU A 35 16.38 16.35 -17.40
C GLU A 35 17.62 16.91 -18.12
N GLN A 36 18.29 16.08 -18.93
CA GLN A 36 19.45 16.54 -19.72
C GLN A 36 19.02 17.56 -20.78
N LEU A 37 17.88 17.35 -21.44
CA LEU A 37 17.33 18.28 -22.42
C LEU A 37 16.94 19.62 -21.80
N VAL A 38 16.29 19.62 -20.64
CA VAL A 38 15.92 20.83 -19.87
C VAL A 38 17.18 21.58 -19.43
N ARG A 39 18.19 20.86 -18.92
CA ARG A 39 19.47 21.46 -18.55
C ARG A 39 20.14 22.13 -19.75
N ARG A 40 20.21 21.43 -20.89
CA ARG A 40 20.80 21.96 -22.13
C ARG A 40 20.03 23.18 -22.66
N ALA A 41 18.71 23.15 -22.60
CA ALA A 41 17.86 24.25 -23.02
C ALA A 41 18.18 25.52 -22.20
N LYS A 42 18.28 25.38 -20.87
CA LYS A 42 18.70 26.47 -19.97
C LYS A 42 20.10 26.99 -20.28
N GLU A 43 21.09 26.09 -20.41
CA GLU A 43 22.49 26.45 -20.72
C GLU A 43 22.65 27.18 -22.06
N THR A 44 21.73 26.96 -22.99
CA THR A 44 21.78 27.56 -24.33
C THR A 44 20.71 28.61 -24.59
N GLN A 45 19.97 29.02 -23.55
CA GLN A 45 18.87 30.00 -23.63
C GLN A 45 17.81 29.63 -24.69
N ARG A 46 17.49 28.33 -24.77
CA ARG A 46 16.49 27.73 -25.66
C ARG A 46 15.33 27.17 -24.87
N LEU A 47 14.24 26.85 -25.56
CA LEU A 47 13.10 26.15 -24.97
C LEU A 47 13.26 24.64 -25.09
N SER A 48 12.92 23.94 -24.02
CA SER A 48 12.82 22.49 -23.96
C SER A 48 11.45 22.01 -24.43
N VAL A 49 11.42 21.16 -25.46
CA VAL A 49 10.18 20.67 -26.06
C VAL A 49 10.15 19.14 -26.09
N ALA A 50 9.08 18.56 -25.55
CA ALA A 50 8.76 17.15 -25.76
C ALA A 50 7.56 17.03 -26.70
N LEU A 51 7.74 16.28 -27.79
CA LEU A 51 6.69 15.94 -28.73
C LEU A 51 6.27 14.49 -28.52
N THR A 52 4.96 14.30 -28.35
CA THR A 52 4.35 12.99 -28.21
C THR A 52 3.11 12.86 -29.07
N PHE A 53 2.53 11.66 -29.07
CA PHE A 53 1.42 11.28 -29.94
C PHE A 53 0.26 10.70 -29.13
N HIS A 54 -0.97 11.04 -29.52
CA HIS A 54 -2.18 10.41 -29.01
C HIS A 54 -3.22 10.25 -30.13
N PRO A 55 -3.89 9.10 -30.29
CA PRO A 55 -3.61 7.83 -29.61
C PRO A 55 -2.21 7.29 -29.94
N HIS A 56 -1.77 6.26 -29.23
CA HIS A 56 -0.45 5.67 -29.44
C HIS A 56 -0.29 5.19 -30.89
N PRO A 57 0.84 5.46 -31.57
CA PRO A 57 1.04 5.11 -32.98
C PRO A 57 0.68 3.66 -33.33
N ARG A 58 1.08 2.73 -32.45
CA ARG A 58 0.76 1.29 -32.56
C ARG A 58 -0.73 0.99 -32.68
N MET A 59 -1.62 1.76 -32.05
CA MET A 59 -3.08 1.53 -32.13
C MET A 59 -3.65 1.87 -33.49
N VAL A 60 -3.10 2.91 -34.13
CA VAL A 60 -3.55 3.37 -35.45
C VAL A 60 -2.99 2.48 -36.56
N LEU A 61 -1.76 2.02 -36.37
CA LEU A 61 -1.08 1.10 -37.30
C LEU A 61 -1.56 -0.35 -37.17
N ASN A 62 -1.95 -0.78 -35.98
CA ASN A 62 -2.49 -2.11 -35.73
C ASN A 62 -3.85 -2.02 -35.01
N PRO A 63 -4.97 -2.16 -35.75
CA PRO A 63 -6.32 -2.10 -35.19
C PRO A 63 -6.63 -3.16 -34.11
N THR A 64 -5.87 -4.26 -34.04
CA THR A 64 -6.05 -5.29 -33.00
C THR A 64 -5.23 -5.02 -31.73
N ALA A 65 -4.34 -4.03 -31.75
CA ALA A 65 -3.52 -3.69 -30.61
C ALA A 65 -4.39 -3.08 -29.51
N ARG A 66 -4.44 -3.74 -28.34
CA ARG A 66 -5.08 -3.14 -27.17
C ARG A 66 -4.19 -2.05 -26.58
N PRO A 67 -4.77 -0.88 -26.24
CA PRO A 67 -4.09 0.11 -25.43
C PRO A 67 -3.76 -0.48 -24.05
N ALA A 68 -2.54 -0.21 -23.60
CA ALA A 68 -2.06 -0.57 -22.27
C ALA A 68 -1.15 0.57 -21.79
N TYR A 69 -1.74 1.76 -21.69
CA TYR A 69 -1.02 2.97 -21.29
C TYR A 69 -0.55 2.84 -19.84
N LEU A 70 0.70 3.22 -19.58
CA LEU A 70 1.25 3.30 -18.23
C LEU A 70 0.86 4.61 -17.54
N SER A 71 0.46 5.63 -18.29
CA SER A 71 0.02 6.92 -17.77
C SER A 71 -1.02 7.54 -18.68
N SER A 72 -1.98 8.28 -18.12
CA SER A 72 -2.91 9.09 -18.90
C SER A 72 -2.17 10.30 -19.49
N PRO A 73 -2.72 10.97 -20.51
CA PRO A 73 -2.14 12.22 -21.02
C PRO A 73 -1.95 13.28 -19.91
N GLU A 74 -2.92 13.41 -19.00
CA GLU A 74 -2.87 14.32 -17.85
C GLU A 74 -1.72 13.97 -16.90
N GLU A 75 -1.60 12.71 -16.49
CA GLU A 75 -0.52 12.27 -15.59
C GLU A 75 0.86 12.44 -16.22
N ARG A 76 0.98 12.11 -17.51
CA ARG A 76 2.22 12.29 -18.27
C ARG A 76 2.62 13.76 -18.33
N ALA A 77 1.68 14.66 -18.57
CA ALA A 77 1.93 16.11 -18.55
C ALA A 77 2.39 16.56 -17.15
N ASN A 78 1.72 16.12 -16.09
CA ASN A 78 2.10 16.45 -14.71
C ASN A 78 3.51 15.97 -14.34
N ILE A 79 3.93 14.80 -14.82
CA ILE A 79 5.30 14.30 -14.56
C ILE A 79 6.33 15.12 -15.34
N LEU A 80 6.07 15.40 -16.62
CA LEU A 80 6.98 16.19 -17.45
C LEU A 80 7.12 17.64 -16.95
N GLU A 81 6.04 18.23 -16.46
CA GLU A 81 6.08 19.56 -15.84
C GLU A 81 6.98 19.59 -14.61
N LYS A 82 6.91 18.57 -13.75
CA LYS A 82 7.79 18.45 -12.56
C LYS A 82 9.27 18.33 -12.92
N LEU A 83 9.60 17.85 -14.11
CA LEU A 83 10.98 17.79 -14.64
C LEU A 83 11.45 19.14 -15.20
N GLY A 84 10.58 20.16 -15.22
CA GLY A 84 10.90 21.51 -15.70
C GLY A 84 10.87 21.66 -17.21
N LEU A 85 10.11 20.82 -17.92
CA LEU A 85 9.88 20.96 -19.36
C LEU A 85 9.10 22.25 -19.66
N ASP A 86 9.50 22.99 -20.71
CA ASP A 86 8.84 24.24 -21.09
C ASP A 86 7.55 23.98 -21.88
N LEU A 87 7.62 23.07 -22.87
CA LEU A 87 6.54 22.80 -23.81
C LEU A 87 6.34 21.30 -24.06
N LEU A 88 5.10 20.84 -23.88
CA LEU A 88 4.64 19.52 -24.31
C LEU A 88 3.69 19.67 -25.50
N ILE A 89 4.00 18.98 -26.61
CA ILE A 89 3.13 18.94 -27.79
C ILE A 89 2.59 17.52 -27.96
N ILE A 90 1.28 17.36 -27.95
CA ILE A 90 0.58 16.08 -28.11
C ILE A 90 -0.10 16.07 -29.47
N LEU A 91 0.59 15.56 -30.50
CA LEU A 91 0.02 15.54 -31.84
C LEU A 91 -0.98 14.39 -32.02
N PRO A 92 -2.09 14.62 -32.73
CA PRO A 92 -3.00 13.56 -33.13
C PRO A 92 -2.25 12.60 -34.08
N PHE A 93 -2.19 11.31 -33.72
CA PHE A 93 -1.63 10.31 -34.61
C PHE A 93 -2.72 9.75 -35.52
N THR A 94 -2.73 10.19 -36.78
CA THR A 94 -3.67 9.75 -37.81
C THR A 94 -2.97 8.86 -38.84
N ARG A 95 -3.74 8.24 -39.75
CA ARG A 95 -3.18 7.54 -40.92
C ARG A 95 -2.35 8.48 -41.80
N GLU A 96 -2.82 9.71 -41.98
CA GLU A 96 -2.10 10.76 -42.72
C GLU A 96 -0.76 11.12 -42.05
N MET A 97 -0.76 11.26 -40.71
CA MET A 97 0.49 11.46 -39.95
C MET A 97 1.44 10.27 -40.12
N ALA A 98 0.93 9.04 -40.12
CA ALA A 98 1.73 7.84 -40.33
C ALA A 98 2.35 7.74 -41.73
N ASP A 99 1.70 8.34 -42.73
CA ASP A 99 2.17 8.38 -44.12
C ASP A 99 3.14 9.54 -44.42
N THR A 100 3.36 10.44 -43.45
CA THR A 100 4.28 11.57 -43.58
C THR A 100 5.74 11.10 -43.60
N SER A 101 6.55 11.61 -44.53
CA SER A 101 7.98 11.27 -44.60
C SER A 101 8.78 11.90 -43.44
N ALA A 102 9.97 11.37 -43.16
CA ALA A 102 10.83 11.90 -42.11
C ALA A 102 11.25 13.35 -42.39
N GLU A 103 11.59 13.64 -43.64
CA GLU A 103 12.03 14.93 -44.16
C GLU A 103 10.93 15.98 -44.02
N ALA A 104 9.69 15.64 -44.42
CA ALA A 104 8.55 16.53 -44.28
C ALA A 104 8.27 16.84 -42.81
N PHE A 105 8.24 15.80 -41.96
CA PHE A 105 7.95 15.96 -40.54
C PHE A 105 9.02 16.80 -39.82
N ILE A 106 10.31 16.51 -40.02
CA ILE A 106 11.40 17.31 -39.44
C ILE A 106 11.41 18.72 -40.02
N GLY A 107 11.11 18.89 -41.31
CA GLY A 107 10.93 20.20 -41.94
C GLY A 107 9.87 21.04 -41.23
N TRP A 108 8.72 20.45 -40.86
CA TRP A 108 7.70 21.13 -40.06
C TRP A 108 8.22 21.51 -38.67
N LEU A 109 9.04 20.69 -38.02
CA LEU A 109 9.62 21.05 -36.72
C LEU A 109 10.63 22.19 -36.84
N CYS A 110 11.45 22.22 -37.89
CA CYS A 110 12.35 23.33 -38.18
C CYS A 110 11.58 24.63 -38.39
N ASP A 111 10.53 24.60 -39.21
CA ASP A 111 9.70 25.79 -39.51
C ASP A 111 8.88 26.25 -38.30
N LYS A 112 8.09 25.35 -37.70
CA LYS A 112 7.10 25.70 -36.69
C LYS A 112 7.67 25.82 -35.27
N LEU A 113 8.73 25.09 -34.97
CA LEU A 113 9.35 25.07 -33.63
C LEU A 113 10.73 25.71 -33.59
N ARG A 114 11.30 26.16 -34.72
CA ARG A 114 12.67 26.68 -34.76
C ARG A 114 13.67 25.66 -34.20
N LEU A 115 13.54 24.40 -34.63
CA LEU A 115 14.35 23.27 -34.17
C LEU A 115 15.85 23.54 -34.36
N ARG A 116 16.63 23.44 -33.27
CA ARG A 116 18.11 23.51 -33.31
C ARG A 116 18.79 22.23 -32.88
N GLU A 117 18.24 21.53 -31.90
CA GLU A 117 18.76 20.25 -31.47
C GLU A 117 17.62 19.24 -31.37
N LEU A 118 17.79 18.06 -31.99
CA LEU A 118 16.87 16.94 -31.91
C LEU A 118 17.50 15.83 -31.06
N TRP A 119 16.86 15.49 -29.95
CA TRP A 119 17.36 14.50 -28.99
C TRP A 119 16.50 13.23 -29.02
N VAL A 120 17.11 12.09 -29.33
CA VAL A 120 16.42 10.81 -29.52
C VAL A 120 17.17 9.65 -28.86
N GLY A 121 16.48 8.54 -28.61
CA GLY A 121 17.12 7.29 -28.17
C GLY A 121 17.81 6.56 -29.33
N ALA A 122 18.68 5.60 -29.01
CA ALA A 122 19.42 4.81 -30.01
C ALA A 122 18.51 4.02 -30.98
N ASP A 123 17.38 3.49 -30.49
CA ASP A 123 16.42 2.71 -31.29
C ASP A 123 15.30 3.57 -31.92
N PHE A 124 15.49 4.89 -31.94
CA PHE A 124 14.47 5.81 -32.42
C PHE A 124 14.35 5.75 -33.94
N ALA A 125 13.10 5.77 -34.41
CA ALA A 125 12.78 5.95 -35.81
C ALA A 125 11.42 6.62 -35.98
N LEU A 126 11.29 7.45 -37.02
CA LEU A 126 10.06 8.15 -37.38
C LEU A 126 9.78 8.11 -38.89
N GLY A 127 8.70 8.75 -39.30
CA GLY A 127 8.29 8.85 -40.70
C GLY A 127 7.68 7.57 -41.25
N ARG A 128 7.14 7.66 -42.47
CA ARG A 128 6.47 6.56 -43.16
C ARG A 128 7.33 5.30 -43.16
N GLY A 129 6.77 4.20 -42.67
CA GLY A 129 7.47 2.92 -42.59
C GLY A 129 8.67 2.88 -41.64
N ARG A 130 8.79 3.85 -40.71
CA ARG A 130 9.95 4.00 -39.81
C ARG A 130 11.27 4.21 -40.54
N LEU A 131 11.24 4.82 -41.74
CA LEU A 131 12.43 5.04 -42.58
C LEU A 131 13.33 6.18 -42.09
N GLY A 132 12.87 7.03 -41.18
CA GLY A 132 13.67 8.07 -40.52
C GLY A 132 14.34 7.53 -39.26
N ASP A 133 15.30 6.62 -39.42
CA ASP A 133 16.15 6.12 -38.34
C ASP A 133 17.28 7.10 -37.99
N VAL A 134 18.11 6.76 -36.99
CA VAL A 134 19.20 7.63 -36.53
C VAL A 134 20.18 8.01 -37.67
N PRO A 135 20.71 7.07 -38.48
CA PRO A 135 21.54 7.42 -39.63
C PRO A 135 20.87 8.38 -40.62
N HIS A 136 19.60 8.14 -40.96
CA HIS A 136 18.87 9.00 -41.88
C HIS A 136 18.65 10.40 -41.28
N LEU A 137 18.23 10.49 -40.02
CA LEU A 137 18.07 11.76 -39.32
C LEU A 137 19.41 12.51 -39.18
N GLN A 138 20.53 11.81 -39.09
CA GLN A 138 21.85 12.43 -39.08
C GLN A 138 22.21 13.04 -40.44
N ALA A 139 21.82 12.41 -41.54
CA ALA A 139 22.00 12.98 -42.88
C ALA A 139 21.13 14.23 -43.09
N LEU A 140 19.86 14.18 -42.64
CA LEU A 140 18.93 15.31 -42.73
C LEU A 140 19.36 16.51 -41.89
N ALA A 141 20.05 16.29 -40.78
CA ALA A 141 20.58 17.34 -39.91
C ALA A 141 21.43 18.37 -40.67
N SER A 142 22.28 17.89 -41.59
CA SER A 142 23.14 18.73 -42.43
C SER A 142 22.36 19.59 -43.42
N THR A 143 21.22 19.11 -43.92
CA THR A 143 20.38 19.81 -44.90
C THR A 143 19.40 20.77 -44.24
N LEU A 144 18.83 20.39 -43.09
CA LEU A 144 17.76 21.12 -42.41
C LEU A 144 18.25 22.02 -41.26
N GLY A 145 19.55 21.99 -40.93
CA GLY A 145 20.18 22.96 -40.04
C GLY A 145 19.94 22.73 -38.55
N TYR A 146 19.82 21.47 -38.12
CA TYR A 146 19.74 21.08 -36.70
C TYR A 146 20.90 20.13 -36.32
N THR A 147 21.11 19.93 -35.03
CA THR A 147 22.05 18.91 -34.51
C THR A 147 21.27 17.73 -33.96
N LEU A 148 21.59 16.51 -34.39
CA LEU A 148 21.05 15.29 -33.80
C LEU A 148 21.90 14.88 -32.58
N ARG A 149 21.24 14.56 -31.47
CA ARG A 149 21.87 13.93 -30.30
C ARG A 149 21.20 12.61 -29.99
N VAL A 150 22.01 11.56 -29.91
CA VAL A 150 21.56 10.23 -29.51
C VAL A 150 21.87 10.03 -28.03
N VAL A 151 20.85 9.75 -27.25
CA VAL A 151 20.97 9.52 -25.80
C VAL A 151 20.98 8.03 -25.52
N THR A 152 22.02 7.60 -24.80
CA THR A 152 22.15 6.22 -24.35
C THR A 152 21.03 5.89 -23.36
N PRO A 153 20.33 4.75 -23.51
CA PRO A 153 19.29 4.36 -22.56
C PRO A 153 19.87 4.13 -21.17
N LEU A 154 19.09 4.43 -20.14
CA LEU A 154 19.43 4.03 -18.78
C LEU A 154 19.23 2.53 -18.59
N TYR A 155 20.15 1.92 -17.86
CA TYR A 155 20.14 0.49 -17.53
C TYR A 155 19.86 0.29 -16.07
N ASP A 156 19.26 -0.87 -15.78
CA ASP A 156 18.92 -1.28 -14.45
C ASP A 156 18.93 -2.81 -14.36
N GLY A 157 19.84 -3.36 -13.55
CA GLY A 157 20.08 -4.80 -13.48
C GLY A 157 20.61 -5.39 -14.80
N GLY A 158 21.37 -4.62 -15.59
CA GLY A 158 21.92 -5.06 -16.88
C GLY A 158 20.96 -4.97 -18.08
N GLU A 159 19.69 -4.63 -17.84
CA GLU A 159 18.69 -4.46 -18.90
C GLU A 159 18.27 -2.99 -19.05
N PRO A 160 17.94 -2.52 -20.27
CA PRO A 160 17.46 -1.17 -20.47
C PRO A 160 16.10 -0.94 -19.78
N ILE A 161 15.92 0.26 -19.22
CA ILE A 161 14.64 0.70 -18.67
C ILE A 161 13.71 1.10 -19.83
N SER A 162 12.59 0.37 -20.00
CA SER A 162 11.64 0.62 -21.08
C SER A 162 10.18 0.43 -20.66
N SER A 163 9.24 1.10 -21.35
CA SER A 163 7.79 0.89 -21.11
C SER A 163 7.37 -0.58 -21.34
N THR A 164 8.01 -1.31 -22.25
CA THR A 164 7.71 -2.75 -22.47
C THR A 164 8.08 -3.59 -21.24
N ARG A 165 9.28 -3.37 -20.68
CA ARG A 165 9.72 -4.05 -19.44
C ARG A 165 8.77 -3.76 -18.28
N ILE A 166 8.38 -2.49 -18.11
CA ILE A 166 7.45 -2.07 -17.06
C ILE A 166 6.07 -2.74 -17.21
N ARG A 167 5.50 -2.79 -18.42
CA ARG A 167 4.23 -3.49 -18.67
C ARG A 167 4.33 -4.97 -18.33
N ASN A 168 5.43 -5.63 -18.68
CA ASN A 168 5.64 -7.04 -18.36
C ASN A 168 5.73 -7.30 -16.85
N LEU A 169 6.35 -6.39 -16.09
CA LEU A 169 6.41 -6.47 -14.63
C LEU A 169 5.03 -6.22 -13.99
N LEU A 170 4.25 -5.26 -14.51
CA LEU A 170 2.87 -5.04 -14.08
C LEU A 170 2.01 -6.29 -14.28
N LEU A 171 2.08 -6.95 -15.43
CA LEU A 171 1.35 -8.18 -15.71
C LEU A 171 1.70 -9.34 -14.75
N LYS A 172 2.88 -9.29 -14.11
CA LYS A 172 3.30 -10.24 -13.06
C LYS A 172 2.96 -9.77 -11.64
N GLY A 173 2.41 -8.55 -11.50
CA GLY A 173 2.09 -7.93 -10.22
C GLY A 173 3.31 -7.43 -9.45
N GLN A 174 4.48 -7.29 -10.10
CA GLN A 174 5.74 -6.89 -9.48
C GLN A 174 5.84 -5.36 -9.34
N VAL A 175 4.95 -4.77 -8.55
CA VAL A 175 4.77 -3.30 -8.44
C VAL A 175 5.96 -2.59 -7.78
N GLU A 176 6.72 -3.26 -6.93
CA GLU A 176 7.95 -2.72 -6.31
C GLU A 176 9.04 -2.50 -7.37
N GLU A 177 9.25 -3.48 -8.25
CA GLU A 177 10.18 -3.37 -9.38
C GLU A 177 9.73 -2.31 -10.38
N VAL A 178 8.42 -2.25 -10.66
CA VAL A 178 7.86 -1.18 -11.48
C VAL A 178 8.16 0.19 -10.87
N ALA A 179 7.98 0.35 -9.56
CA ALA A 179 8.26 1.60 -8.88
C ALA A 179 9.72 2.01 -9.01
N ARG A 180 10.63 1.04 -8.90
CA ARG A 180 12.08 1.21 -9.07
C ARG A 180 12.47 1.67 -10.48
N LEU A 181 11.82 1.15 -11.51
CA LEU A 181 12.04 1.55 -12.92
C LEU A 181 11.37 2.90 -13.27
N LEU A 182 10.22 3.19 -12.65
CA LEU A 182 9.52 4.46 -12.81
C LEU A 182 10.13 5.60 -11.97
N GLY A 183 10.91 5.28 -10.93
CA GLY A 183 11.38 6.25 -9.92
C GLY A 183 10.28 6.74 -8.98
N ARG A 184 9.11 6.09 -8.99
CA ARG A 184 7.92 6.43 -8.20
C ARG A 184 6.96 5.24 -8.19
N PRO A 185 6.07 5.11 -7.18
CA PRO A 185 5.00 4.11 -7.20
C PRO A 185 4.18 4.15 -8.49
N TYR A 186 3.77 2.98 -8.99
CA TYR A 186 2.79 2.95 -10.06
C TYR A 186 1.45 3.44 -9.54
N ALA A 187 0.79 4.34 -10.26
CA ALA A 187 -0.46 4.92 -9.83
C ALA A 187 -1.56 4.74 -10.87
N ILE A 188 -2.80 4.61 -10.42
CA ILE A 188 -3.99 4.69 -11.27
C ILE A 188 -4.94 5.72 -10.67
N SER A 189 -5.40 6.66 -11.50
CA SER A 189 -6.46 7.58 -11.15
C SER A 189 -7.82 7.06 -11.60
N GLY A 190 -8.85 7.28 -10.79
CA GLY A 190 -10.22 6.89 -11.10
C GLY A 190 -11.24 7.63 -10.24
N SER A 191 -12.48 7.65 -10.71
CA SER A 191 -13.60 8.17 -9.91
C SER A 191 -14.19 7.03 -9.07
N VAL A 192 -14.49 7.31 -7.81
CA VAL A 192 -15.14 6.33 -6.93
C VAL A 192 -16.61 6.18 -7.31
N VAL A 193 -17.00 4.96 -7.68
CA VAL A 193 -18.35 4.59 -8.09
C VAL A 193 -19.05 3.76 -7.01
N LYS A 194 -20.38 3.70 -7.08
CA LYS A 194 -21.21 2.90 -6.17
C LYS A 194 -21.09 1.43 -6.58
N GLY A 195 -20.42 0.63 -5.76
CA GLY A 195 -20.39 -0.82 -5.89
C GLY A 195 -21.49 -1.51 -5.09
N VAL A 196 -21.51 -2.85 -5.17
CA VAL A 196 -22.33 -3.71 -4.31
C VAL A 196 -21.68 -3.66 -2.93
N GLN A 197 -22.26 -2.95 -1.96
CA GLN A 197 -21.67 -2.61 -0.65
C GLN A 197 -21.49 -3.82 0.31
N ARG A 198 -21.08 -5.00 -0.19
CA ARG A 198 -20.92 -6.25 0.57
C ARG A 198 -19.88 -6.16 1.68
N GLY A 199 -18.81 -5.38 1.50
CA GLY A 199 -17.82 -5.16 2.56
C GLY A 199 -18.41 -4.47 3.79
N ARG A 200 -19.43 -3.63 3.60
CA ARG A 200 -20.04 -2.84 4.68
C ARG A 200 -20.71 -3.72 5.74
N SER A 201 -21.35 -4.83 5.33
CA SER A 201 -21.92 -5.81 6.27
C SER A 201 -20.85 -6.61 7.03
N LEU A 202 -19.61 -6.61 6.56
CA LEU A 202 -18.45 -7.28 7.19
C LEU A 202 -17.56 -6.32 7.99
N GLY A 203 -17.95 -5.04 8.11
CA GLY A 203 -17.19 -4.00 8.81
C GLY A 203 -16.13 -3.28 7.95
N PHE A 204 -15.96 -3.64 6.68
CA PHE A 204 -14.93 -3.07 5.80
C PHE A 204 -15.57 -2.16 4.72
N ARG A 205 -15.39 -0.84 4.86
CA ARG A 205 -15.86 0.11 3.84
C ARG A 205 -14.90 0.11 2.64
N THR A 206 -15.36 -0.33 1.48
CA THR A 206 -14.58 -0.33 0.24
C THR A 206 -15.11 0.68 -0.78
N ALA A 207 -14.21 1.48 -1.33
CA ALA A 207 -14.45 2.32 -2.51
C ALA A 207 -14.19 1.50 -3.77
N ASN A 208 -15.09 1.58 -4.75
CA ASN A 208 -14.91 0.89 -6.02
C ASN A 208 -14.44 1.92 -7.04
N LEU A 209 -13.30 1.69 -7.68
CA LEU A 209 -12.78 2.53 -8.74
C LEU A 209 -12.99 1.82 -10.07
N GLN A 210 -13.65 2.53 -10.99
CA GLN A 210 -13.75 2.08 -12.38
C GLN A 210 -12.42 2.35 -13.07
N LEU A 211 -11.81 1.30 -13.61
CA LEU A 211 -10.56 1.39 -14.36
C LEU A 211 -10.86 1.74 -15.82
N ASP A 212 -10.06 2.66 -16.37
CA ASP A 212 -10.00 2.85 -17.82
C ASP A 212 -9.51 1.55 -18.48
N PRO A 213 -10.28 0.93 -19.40
CA PRO A 213 -9.87 -0.31 -20.07
C PRO A 213 -8.58 -0.16 -20.90
N GLU A 214 -8.20 1.06 -21.25
CA GLU A 214 -6.96 1.38 -21.95
C GLU A 214 -5.73 1.45 -21.02
N ARG A 215 -5.95 1.42 -19.70
CA ARG A 215 -4.93 1.51 -18.68
C ARG A 215 -4.25 0.17 -18.44
N ALA A 216 -2.92 0.16 -18.37
CA ALA A 216 -2.19 -0.98 -17.85
C ALA A 216 -2.52 -1.16 -16.36
N ALA A 217 -3.05 -2.30 -15.98
CA ALA A 217 -3.28 -2.64 -14.57
C ALA A 217 -2.33 -3.77 -14.16
N PRO A 218 -1.93 -3.84 -12.88
CA PRO A 218 -1.14 -4.96 -12.40
C PRO A 218 -1.93 -6.29 -12.52
N ALA A 219 -1.26 -7.40 -12.22
CA ALA A 219 -1.91 -8.70 -12.07
C ALA A 219 -3.05 -8.64 -11.04
N ASP A 220 -4.02 -9.55 -11.14
CA ASP A 220 -5.08 -9.61 -10.15
C ASP A 220 -4.52 -10.06 -8.78
N GLY A 221 -5.06 -9.51 -7.71
CA GLY A 221 -4.62 -9.79 -6.34
C GLY A 221 -4.83 -8.62 -5.37
N VAL A 222 -4.31 -8.80 -4.17
CA VAL A 222 -4.40 -7.84 -3.06
C VAL A 222 -3.08 -7.09 -2.93
N TYR A 223 -3.18 -5.77 -2.75
CA TYR A 223 -2.06 -4.85 -2.74
C TYR A 223 -2.13 -3.91 -1.53
N ALA A 224 -0.96 -3.61 -0.95
CA ALA A 224 -0.80 -2.45 -0.08
C ALA A 224 -0.69 -1.20 -0.96
N VAL A 225 -1.49 -0.19 -0.66
CA VAL A 225 -1.58 1.02 -1.48
C VAL A 225 -1.60 2.29 -0.64
N TRP A 226 -1.18 3.39 -1.24
CA TRP A 226 -1.59 4.72 -0.79
C TRP A 226 -2.73 5.22 -1.68
N ALA A 227 -3.79 5.73 -1.08
CA ALA A 227 -4.83 6.44 -1.80
C ALA A 227 -4.70 7.95 -1.56
N VAL A 228 -4.60 8.71 -2.64
CA VAL A 228 -4.62 10.17 -2.59
C VAL A 228 -6.05 10.64 -2.81
N VAL A 229 -6.64 11.22 -1.77
CA VAL A 229 -8.01 11.77 -1.76
C VAL A 229 -7.91 13.23 -1.36
N ASP A 230 -8.44 14.14 -2.18
CA ASP A 230 -8.41 15.59 -1.93
C ASP A 230 -7.00 16.15 -1.62
N GLY A 231 -5.96 15.49 -2.14
CA GLY A 231 -4.54 15.86 -1.94
C GLY A 231 -3.87 15.19 -0.74
N GLU A 232 -4.62 14.50 0.12
CA GLU A 232 -4.09 13.80 1.29
C GLU A 232 -3.86 12.31 1.01
N ARG A 233 -2.78 11.75 1.57
CA ARG A 233 -2.41 10.34 1.39
C ARG A 233 -2.94 9.51 2.55
N HIS A 234 -3.79 8.54 2.24
CA HIS A 234 -4.32 7.56 3.19
C HIS A 234 -3.78 6.16 2.87
N LYS A 235 -3.52 5.38 3.90
CA LYS A 235 -3.13 3.98 3.75
C LYS A 235 -4.32 3.16 3.32
N GLY A 236 -4.09 2.11 2.53
CA GLY A 236 -5.17 1.25 2.10
C GLY A 236 -4.74 -0.15 1.70
N VAL A 237 -5.74 -1.01 1.63
CA VAL A 237 -5.66 -2.33 1.00
C VAL A 237 -6.50 -2.28 -0.25
N ALA A 238 -5.92 -2.61 -1.40
CA ALA A 238 -6.62 -2.68 -2.67
C ALA A 238 -6.76 -4.13 -3.13
N ASN A 239 -7.95 -4.53 -3.54
CA ASN A 239 -8.20 -5.75 -4.28
C ASN A 239 -8.44 -5.40 -5.75
N LEU A 240 -7.62 -5.96 -6.64
CA LEU A 240 -7.80 -5.86 -8.09
C LEU A 240 -8.22 -7.22 -8.62
N GLY A 241 -9.40 -7.29 -9.23
CA GLY A 241 -9.93 -8.56 -9.73
C GLY A 241 -10.97 -8.39 -10.84
N VAL A 242 -11.37 -9.51 -11.43
CA VAL A 242 -12.40 -9.55 -12.49
C VAL A 242 -13.70 -10.07 -11.88
N ARG A 243 -14.81 -9.32 -12.06
CA ARG A 243 -16.14 -9.86 -11.72
C ARG A 243 -16.66 -10.72 -12.88
N PRO A 244 -16.87 -12.03 -12.68
CA PRO A 244 -17.53 -12.86 -13.69
C PRO A 244 -19.01 -12.47 -13.73
N SER A 245 -19.38 -11.58 -14.66
CA SER A 245 -20.77 -11.22 -14.92
C SER A 245 -20.95 -11.23 -16.43
N PHE A 246 -21.47 -12.35 -16.95
CA PHE A 246 -21.87 -12.59 -18.35
C PHE A 246 -21.00 -11.91 -19.43
N GLY A 247 -19.71 -12.28 -19.53
CA GLY A 247 -18.79 -11.76 -20.57
C GLY A 247 -17.34 -11.72 -20.11
N PRO A 248 -16.42 -11.14 -20.90
CA PRO A 248 -15.10 -10.76 -20.41
C PRO A 248 -15.32 -9.70 -19.33
N GLY A 249 -15.36 -10.14 -18.07
CA GLY A 249 -15.80 -9.33 -16.94
C GLY A 249 -15.04 -8.00 -16.79
N GLU A 250 -15.70 -7.00 -16.22
CA GLU A 250 -15.06 -5.74 -15.89
C GLU A 250 -14.01 -5.95 -14.79
N ARG A 251 -12.81 -5.41 -15.00
CA ARG A 251 -11.79 -5.32 -13.95
C ARG A 251 -12.17 -4.21 -12.99
N LEU A 252 -12.24 -4.55 -11.72
CA LEU A 252 -12.63 -3.65 -10.66
C LEU A 252 -11.48 -3.49 -9.66
N LEU A 253 -11.22 -2.25 -9.28
CA LEU A 253 -10.28 -1.93 -8.20
C LEU A 253 -11.08 -1.54 -6.97
N GLU A 254 -11.13 -2.42 -5.98
CA GLU A 254 -11.80 -2.18 -4.70
C GLU A 254 -10.75 -1.77 -3.66
N VAL A 255 -10.93 -0.62 -3.00
CA VAL A 255 -9.96 -0.08 -2.05
C VAL A 255 -10.60 0.13 -0.70
N HIS A 256 -10.04 -0.50 0.34
CA HIS A 256 -10.35 -0.23 1.73
C HIS A 256 -9.33 0.75 2.29
N LEU A 257 -9.75 1.98 2.63
CA LEU A 257 -8.89 2.94 3.31
C LEU A 257 -8.83 2.63 4.81
N LEU A 258 -7.62 2.58 5.34
CA LEU A 258 -7.37 2.35 6.76
C LEU A 258 -7.64 3.64 7.53
N ASP A 259 -8.28 3.51 8.69
CA ASP A 259 -8.56 4.61 9.62
C ASP A 259 -9.36 5.78 9.00
N TYR A 260 -10.11 5.52 7.92
CA TYR A 260 -10.85 6.52 7.16
C TYR A 260 -12.36 6.29 7.25
N ASN A 261 -13.10 7.32 7.67
CA ASN A 261 -14.53 7.20 7.99
C ASN A 261 -15.46 8.07 7.13
N GLU A 262 -14.94 8.84 6.19
CA GLU A 262 -15.74 9.70 5.31
C GLU A 262 -16.24 8.97 4.06
N ASP A 263 -17.19 9.59 3.36
CA ASP A 263 -17.66 9.10 2.06
C ASP A 263 -16.69 9.51 0.94
N LEU A 264 -16.31 8.54 0.11
CA LEU A 264 -15.42 8.72 -1.04
C LEU A 264 -16.20 8.86 -2.35
N TYR A 265 -17.52 8.66 -2.35
CA TYR A 265 -18.32 8.60 -3.57
C TYR A 265 -18.20 9.88 -4.41
N GLY A 266 -17.93 9.70 -5.71
CA GLY A 266 -17.77 10.81 -6.65
C GLY A 266 -16.43 11.55 -6.57
N LYS A 267 -15.57 11.26 -5.58
CA LYS A 267 -14.24 11.87 -5.50
C LYS A 267 -13.31 11.26 -6.57
N LYS A 268 -12.43 12.09 -7.14
CA LYS A 268 -11.30 11.65 -7.96
C LYS A 268 -10.21 11.17 -7.01
N THR A 269 -9.81 9.91 -7.13
CA THR A 269 -8.84 9.28 -6.22
C THR A 269 -7.69 8.70 -7.04
N ILE A 270 -6.47 8.84 -6.52
CA ILE A 270 -5.27 8.24 -7.10
C ILE A 270 -4.82 7.08 -6.20
N ILE A 271 -4.66 5.89 -6.75
CA ILE A 271 -4.21 4.70 -6.03
C ILE A 271 -2.78 4.38 -6.43
N GLU A 272 -1.85 4.55 -5.50
CA GLU A 272 -0.43 4.26 -5.64
C GLU A 272 -0.14 2.85 -5.11
N PHE A 273 0.30 1.95 -5.98
CA PHE A 273 0.61 0.56 -5.64
C PHE A 273 2.01 0.47 -5.03
N VAL A 274 2.08 -0.03 -3.79
CA VAL A 274 3.35 -0.16 -3.05
C VAL A 274 3.87 -1.59 -3.08
N ARG A 275 3.04 -2.56 -2.67
CA ARG A 275 3.44 -3.98 -2.59
C ARG A 275 2.28 -4.88 -2.93
N ARG A 276 2.54 -5.99 -3.64
CA ARG A 276 1.57 -7.08 -3.79
C ARG A 276 1.63 -7.96 -2.55
N LEU A 277 0.51 -8.10 -1.85
CA LEU A 277 0.41 -8.90 -0.64
C LEU A 277 0.16 -10.38 -0.97
N ARG A 278 -0.78 -10.65 -1.89
CA ARG A 278 -1.13 -12.01 -2.31
C ARG A 278 -1.94 -12.04 -3.62
N PRO A 279 -2.04 -13.18 -4.32
CA PRO A 279 -3.03 -13.37 -5.38
C PRO A 279 -4.47 -13.41 -4.82
N GLU A 280 -5.46 -13.35 -5.73
CA GLU A 280 -6.86 -13.59 -5.38
C GLU A 280 -7.06 -15.02 -4.85
N MET A 281 -7.96 -15.17 -3.88
CA MET A 281 -8.26 -16.43 -3.22
C MET A 281 -9.78 -16.61 -3.13
N ARG A 282 -10.23 -17.87 -3.16
CA ARG A 282 -11.61 -18.23 -2.81
C ARG A 282 -11.64 -18.63 -1.34
N PHE A 283 -12.70 -18.27 -0.65
CA PHE A 283 -12.92 -18.60 0.75
C PHE A 283 -14.13 -19.50 0.87
N GLU A 284 -14.06 -20.47 1.79
CA GLU A 284 -15.13 -21.45 2.03
C GLU A 284 -16.33 -20.80 2.74
N ASP A 285 -16.06 -19.86 3.64
CA ASP A 285 -17.07 -19.11 4.37
C ASP A 285 -16.68 -17.64 4.61
N THR A 286 -17.57 -16.92 5.28
CA THR A 286 -17.40 -15.49 5.59
C THR A 286 -16.37 -15.24 6.69
N SER A 287 -16.21 -16.16 7.65
CA SER A 287 -15.27 -16.02 8.75
C SER A 287 -13.82 -16.09 8.26
N ALA A 288 -13.52 -17.06 7.40
CA ALA A 288 -12.21 -17.21 6.75
C ALA A 288 -11.85 -15.98 5.90
N LEU A 289 -12.84 -15.39 5.20
CA LEU A 289 -12.66 -14.15 4.46
C LEU A 289 -12.29 -12.98 5.39
N VAL A 290 -13.01 -12.80 6.51
CA VAL A 290 -12.76 -11.71 7.47
C VAL A 290 -11.37 -11.85 8.11
N GLU A 291 -10.99 -13.06 8.51
CA GLU A 291 -9.67 -13.35 9.07
C GLU A 291 -8.55 -13.02 8.09
N GLN A 292 -8.71 -13.41 6.81
CA GLN A 292 -7.72 -13.06 5.79
C GLN A 292 -7.64 -11.55 5.54
N ILE A 293 -8.77 -10.83 5.53
CA ILE A 293 -8.78 -9.36 5.40
C ILE A 293 -8.00 -8.71 6.54
N ARG A 294 -8.16 -9.19 7.78
CA ARG A 294 -7.39 -8.69 8.93
C ARG A 294 -5.88 -8.90 8.74
N ARG A 295 -5.46 -10.08 8.29
CA ARG A 295 -4.06 -10.37 7.95
C ARG A 295 -3.55 -9.45 6.84
N ASP A 296 -4.35 -9.21 5.81
CA ASP A 296 -4.00 -8.32 4.70
C ASP A 296 -3.81 -6.86 5.18
N ILE A 297 -4.64 -6.39 6.12
CA ILE A 297 -4.49 -5.05 6.74
C ILE A 297 -3.19 -4.94 7.52
N VAL A 298 -2.85 -5.95 8.34
CA VAL A 298 -1.59 -5.96 9.11
C VAL A 298 -0.39 -5.93 8.16
N ALA A 299 -0.40 -6.79 7.13
CA ALA A 299 0.65 -6.82 6.12
C ALA A 299 0.75 -5.51 5.33
N ALA A 300 -0.37 -4.86 5.03
CA ALA A 300 -0.39 -3.57 4.36
C ALA A 300 0.20 -2.46 5.23
N ARG A 301 -0.16 -2.38 6.52
CA ARG A 301 0.42 -1.41 7.46
C ARG A 301 1.94 -1.53 7.51
N ALA A 302 2.44 -2.75 7.67
CA ALA A 302 3.89 -3.03 7.66
C ALA A 302 4.55 -2.64 6.33
N ALA A 303 3.94 -2.96 5.19
CA ALA A 303 4.46 -2.60 3.87
C ALA A 303 4.44 -1.08 3.60
N LEU A 304 3.54 -0.33 4.24
CA LEU A 304 3.40 1.12 4.12
C LEU A 304 4.26 1.90 5.13
N GLY A 305 5.16 1.22 5.83
CA GLY A 305 6.12 1.82 6.74
C GLY A 305 5.49 2.35 8.03
N GLU A 306 4.31 1.85 8.42
CA GLU A 306 3.98 1.91 9.84
C GLU A 306 5.03 1.08 10.56
N PRO A 307 5.69 1.64 11.59
CA PRO A 307 6.37 0.77 12.54
C PRO A 307 5.33 -0.27 12.93
N MET A 308 5.73 -1.54 12.95
CA MET A 308 5.00 -2.48 13.77
C MET A 308 4.99 -1.83 15.16
N GLU A 309 3.90 -1.16 15.52
CA GLU A 309 3.39 -1.34 16.85
C GLU A 309 3.30 -2.85 16.94
N ILE A 310 4.25 -3.44 17.66
CA ILE A 310 4.07 -4.77 18.22
C ILE A 310 2.89 -4.57 19.19
N LYS A 311 1.68 -4.50 18.63
CA LYS A 311 0.49 -4.93 19.32
C LYS A 311 0.70 -6.43 19.40
N PRO A 312 0.90 -6.98 20.60
CA PRO A 312 1.14 -8.41 20.74
C PRO A 312 0.05 -9.13 19.96
N ASP A 313 0.54 -10.05 19.14
CA ASP A 313 -0.20 -10.96 18.28
C ASP A 313 -1.53 -11.37 18.94
N GLN A 314 -2.66 -11.33 18.23
CA GLN A 314 -3.90 -11.89 18.78
C GLN A 314 -3.79 -13.42 18.96
N ASP A 315 -2.78 -14.06 18.36
CA ASP A 315 -2.40 -15.46 18.62
C ASP A 315 -1.43 -15.64 19.81
N ASN A 316 -0.98 -14.54 20.45
CA ASN A 316 -0.07 -14.53 21.60
C ASN A 316 -0.46 -13.47 22.64
N ALA A 317 -1.75 -13.12 22.71
CA ALA A 317 -2.27 -12.30 23.78
C ALA A 317 -2.07 -13.06 25.11
N PRO A 318 -1.59 -12.40 26.19
CA PRO A 318 -1.38 -13.06 27.48
C PRO A 318 -2.68 -13.73 27.98
N PHE A 319 -3.83 -13.20 27.58
CA PHE A 319 -5.13 -13.77 27.84
C PHE A 319 -6.20 -13.29 26.82
N GLU A 320 -7.28 -14.06 26.70
CA GLU A 320 -8.47 -13.83 25.87
C GLU A 320 -9.74 -13.95 26.74
N GLU A 321 -10.64 -12.96 26.67
CA GLU A 321 -11.98 -13.05 27.29
C GLU A 321 -12.88 -13.93 26.40
N LEU A 322 -13.44 -15.00 26.96
CA LEU A 322 -14.32 -15.91 26.24
C LEU A 322 -15.79 -15.51 26.48
N GLU A 323 -16.56 -15.31 25.41
CA GLU A 323 -18.00 -15.04 25.52
C GLU A 323 -18.73 -16.26 26.09
N HIS A 324 -19.31 -16.11 27.29
CA HIS A 324 -20.18 -17.09 27.92
C HIS A 324 -21.43 -16.42 28.51
N THR A 325 -22.56 -17.12 28.50
CA THR A 325 -23.89 -16.53 28.77
C THR A 325 -24.21 -16.32 30.26
N ALA A 326 -23.36 -16.77 31.18
CA ALA A 326 -23.61 -16.68 32.63
C ALA A 326 -22.36 -16.54 33.53
N ASP A 327 -21.16 -16.87 33.04
CA ASP A 327 -19.91 -16.85 33.81
C ASP A 327 -18.89 -15.96 33.08
N LEU A 328 -17.94 -15.37 33.81
CA LEU A 328 -16.77 -14.76 33.17
C LEU A 328 -15.70 -15.84 32.98
N ARG A 329 -15.25 -16.03 31.74
CA ARG A 329 -14.16 -16.97 31.42
C ARG A 329 -12.99 -16.28 30.76
N LEU A 330 -11.80 -16.70 31.16
CA LEU A 330 -10.54 -16.18 30.69
C LEU A 330 -9.68 -17.34 30.20
N ARG A 331 -9.25 -17.29 28.95
CA ARG A 331 -8.17 -18.16 28.47
C ARG A 331 -6.85 -17.43 28.65
N VAL A 332 -5.85 -18.09 29.19
CA VAL A 332 -4.54 -17.50 29.52
C VAL A 332 -3.45 -18.35 28.88
N HIS A 333 -2.43 -17.71 28.35
CA HIS A 333 -1.23 -18.35 27.80
C HIS A 333 0.02 -17.79 28.49
N GLY A 334 1.05 -18.62 28.70
CA GLY A 334 2.36 -18.16 29.16
C GLY A 334 3.48 -19.07 28.63
N ASN A 335 4.65 -18.50 28.32
CA ASN A 335 5.78 -19.31 27.85
C ASN A 335 6.41 -20.14 29.00
N SER A 336 6.13 -19.76 30.24
CA SER A 336 6.46 -20.49 31.47
C SER A 336 5.26 -20.54 32.43
N LEU A 337 5.36 -21.32 33.50
CA LEU A 337 4.30 -21.37 34.53
C LEU A 337 4.20 -20.05 35.28
N GLU A 338 5.32 -19.39 35.54
CA GLU A 338 5.37 -18.07 36.16
C GLU A 338 4.65 -17.03 35.29
N GLU A 339 4.90 -17.03 33.98
CA GLU A 339 4.18 -16.16 33.04
C GLU A 339 2.69 -16.46 33.02
N LEU A 340 2.28 -17.73 33.03
CA LEU A 340 0.87 -18.12 33.07
C LEU A 340 0.17 -17.55 34.33
N PHE A 341 0.80 -17.65 35.50
CA PHE A 341 0.26 -17.14 36.76
C PHE A 341 0.15 -15.60 36.77
N ILE A 342 1.14 -14.91 36.21
CA ILE A 342 1.12 -13.45 36.05
C ILE A 342 0.01 -13.03 35.08
N HIS A 343 -0.07 -13.66 33.92
CA HIS A 343 -1.07 -13.33 32.90
C HIS A 343 -2.50 -13.63 33.37
N ALA A 344 -2.69 -14.67 34.19
CA ALA A 344 -3.98 -14.98 34.81
C ALA A 344 -4.43 -13.85 35.75
N ALA A 345 -3.52 -13.35 36.60
CA ALA A 345 -3.82 -12.22 37.49
C ALA A 345 -4.11 -10.95 36.68
N GLN A 346 -3.28 -10.63 35.68
CA GLN A 346 -3.50 -9.49 34.79
C GLN A 346 -4.85 -9.55 34.07
N GLY A 347 -5.22 -10.71 33.53
CA GLY A 347 -6.49 -10.89 32.84
C GLY A 347 -7.68 -10.80 33.78
N MET A 348 -7.56 -11.31 35.01
CA MET A 348 -8.59 -11.13 36.04
C MET A 348 -8.82 -9.65 36.38
N PHE A 349 -7.77 -8.88 36.65
CA PHE A 349 -7.90 -7.44 36.94
C PHE A 349 -8.37 -6.64 35.71
N HIS A 350 -8.02 -7.10 34.49
CA HIS A 350 -8.58 -6.56 33.25
C HIS A 350 -10.10 -6.78 33.16
N LEU A 351 -10.61 -7.98 33.47
CA LEU A 351 -12.05 -8.28 33.50
C LEU A 351 -12.80 -7.45 34.54
N MET A 352 -12.16 -7.18 35.69
CA MET A 352 -12.68 -6.28 36.73
C MET A 352 -12.64 -4.79 36.31
N ARG A 353 -12.07 -4.47 35.14
CA ARG A 353 -11.81 -3.11 34.65
C ARG A 353 -10.99 -2.27 35.62
N CYS A 354 -10.08 -2.91 36.35
CA CYS A 354 -9.16 -2.17 37.19
C CYS A 354 -7.88 -1.81 36.43
N GLN A 355 -7.71 -0.51 36.15
CA GLN A 355 -6.47 0.01 35.56
C GLN A 355 -5.79 0.98 36.54
N PRO A 356 -4.46 0.92 36.71
CA PRO A 356 -3.72 1.89 37.49
C PRO A 356 -3.62 3.20 36.69
N GLN A 357 -4.44 4.19 37.02
CA GLN A 357 -4.29 5.56 36.51
C GLN A 357 -4.09 6.50 37.69
N GLY A 358 -2.83 6.64 38.10
CA GLY A 358 -2.22 7.85 38.65
C GLY A 358 -2.67 8.45 39.99
N GLU A 359 -3.80 8.04 40.58
CA GLU A 359 -4.41 8.80 41.70
C GLU A 359 -4.49 8.04 43.05
N GLY A 360 -4.01 6.79 43.13
CA GLY A 360 -4.07 5.96 44.35
C GLY A 360 -2.76 5.89 45.17
N ARG A 361 -2.85 5.58 46.47
CA ARG A 361 -1.65 5.33 47.31
C ARG A 361 -0.99 4.02 46.87
N PRO A 362 0.35 3.99 46.65
CA PRO A 362 1.04 2.77 46.28
C PRO A 362 1.02 1.75 47.42
N VAL A 363 0.80 0.49 47.08
CA VAL A 363 0.71 -0.66 47.98
C VAL A 363 1.56 -1.82 47.46
N SER A 364 2.03 -2.66 48.37
CA SER A 364 2.82 -3.84 48.05
C SER A 364 2.58 -4.94 49.06
N HIS A 365 2.32 -6.16 48.58
CA HIS A 365 2.09 -7.34 49.40
C HIS A 365 3.02 -8.47 48.98
N GLN A 366 3.57 -9.17 49.96
CA GLN A 366 4.25 -10.44 49.74
C GLN A 366 3.23 -11.56 49.98
N VAL A 367 2.98 -12.35 48.94
CA VAL A 367 2.03 -13.45 48.95
C VAL A 367 2.80 -14.76 48.97
N THR A 368 2.52 -15.60 49.96
CA THR A 368 3.10 -16.94 50.08
C THR A 368 1.97 -17.94 50.27
N LEU A 369 1.84 -18.89 49.34
CA LEU A 369 0.76 -19.86 49.29
C LEU A 369 1.31 -21.29 49.18
N GLU A 370 0.62 -22.25 49.78
CA GLU A 370 0.88 -23.67 49.64
C GLU A 370 -0.44 -24.41 49.34
N SER A 371 -0.44 -25.22 48.30
CA SER A 371 -1.64 -25.95 47.79
C SER A 371 -1.23 -27.37 47.36
N TYR A 372 -2.20 -28.23 47.07
CA TYR A 372 -1.93 -29.66 46.82
C TYR A 372 -1.47 -29.98 45.39
N ASP A 373 -1.80 -29.14 44.41
CA ASP A 373 -1.33 -29.22 43.04
C ASP A 373 -1.30 -27.82 42.38
N LEU A 374 -0.90 -27.79 41.11
CA LEU A 374 -0.64 -26.56 40.38
C LEU A 374 -1.93 -25.80 40.03
N GLU A 375 -3.00 -26.52 39.67
CA GLU A 375 -4.32 -25.95 39.42
C GLU A 375 -4.90 -25.30 40.69
N ALA A 376 -4.80 -25.99 41.83
CA ALA A 376 -5.22 -25.45 43.12
C ALA A 376 -4.39 -24.22 43.51
N LEU A 377 -3.08 -24.27 43.29
CA LEU A 377 -2.19 -23.15 43.55
C LEU A 377 -2.55 -21.92 42.69
N LEU A 378 -2.96 -22.13 41.44
CA LEU A 378 -3.43 -21.05 40.55
C LEU A 378 -4.76 -20.46 41.03
N VAL A 379 -5.70 -21.29 41.49
CA VAL A 379 -6.98 -20.84 42.05
C VAL A 379 -6.76 -20.05 43.34
N ASP A 380 -5.94 -20.58 44.26
CA ASP A 380 -5.62 -19.93 45.54
C ASP A 380 -4.90 -18.61 45.31
N TRP A 381 -3.98 -18.56 44.33
CA TRP A 381 -3.32 -17.33 43.90
C TRP A 381 -4.33 -16.24 43.49
N LEU A 382 -5.27 -16.57 42.61
CA LEU A 382 -6.26 -15.60 42.14
C LEU A 382 -7.24 -15.19 43.25
N ASN A 383 -7.65 -16.13 44.11
CA ASN A 383 -8.54 -15.86 45.24
C ASN A 383 -7.87 -15.01 46.32
N GLU A 384 -6.58 -15.18 46.59
CA GLU A 384 -5.84 -14.31 47.50
C GLU A 384 -5.79 -12.87 46.98
N LEU A 385 -5.59 -12.67 45.67
CA LEU A 385 -5.62 -11.34 45.07
C LEU A 385 -7.02 -10.71 45.07
N ILE A 386 -8.07 -11.51 44.89
CA ILE A 386 -9.46 -11.06 45.05
C ILE A 386 -9.70 -10.61 46.49
N TYR A 387 -9.24 -11.41 47.47
CA TYR A 387 -9.37 -11.10 48.89
C TYR A 387 -8.66 -9.79 49.26
N LEU A 388 -7.40 -9.62 48.88
CA LEU A 388 -6.64 -8.40 49.16
C LEU A 388 -7.30 -7.15 48.52
N ARG A 389 -7.81 -7.29 47.29
CA ARG A 389 -8.61 -6.24 46.65
C ARG A 389 -9.86 -5.90 47.46
N GLU A 390 -10.62 -6.89 47.89
CA GLU A 390 -11.89 -6.68 48.60
C GLU A 390 -11.68 -6.06 49.97
N ALA A 391 -10.69 -6.55 50.71
CA ALA A 391 -10.33 -6.08 52.05
C ALA A 391 -9.87 -4.61 52.03
N ASP A 392 -8.98 -4.26 51.10
CA ASP A 392 -8.25 -2.99 51.15
C ASP A 392 -8.57 -2.02 49.99
N GLN A 393 -9.52 -2.37 49.12
CA GLN A 393 -9.88 -1.61 47.91
C GLN A 393 -8.66 -1.36 47.01
N GLU A 394 -7.88 -2.41 46.78
CA GLU A 394 -6.61 -2.34 46.05
C GLU A 394 -6.72 -2.93 44.64
N CYS A 395 -5.85 -2.44 43.75
CA CYS A 395 -5.67 -3.04 42.43
C CYS A 395 -4.20 -3.16 42.09
N TYR A 396 -3.84 -4.33 41.57
CA TYR A 396 -2.46 -4.68 41.26
C TYR A 396 -2.20 -4.64 39.75
N ASP A 397 -1.02 -4.16 39.39
CA ASP A 397 -0.57 -4.03 38.00
C ASP A 397 0.79 -4.68 37.77
N THR A 398 1.53 -4.94 38.85
CA THR A 398 2.87 -5.47 38.84
C THR A 398 2.91 -6.72 39.69
N TYR A 399 3.41 -7.80 39.11
CA TYR A 399 3.46 -9.13 39.71
C TYR A 399 4.88 -9.67 39.49
N GLU A 400 5.50 -10.14 40.56
CA GLU A 400 6.84 -10.73 40.52
C GLU A 400 6.78 -12.07 41.24
N ILE A 401 6.90 -13.17 40.48
CA ILE A 401 6.95 -14.53 41.04
C ILE A 401 8.39 -14.77 41.51
N VAL A 402 8.59 -14.82 42.82
CA VAL A 402 9.90 -15.03 43.45
C VAL A 402 10.26 -16.51 43.43
N ARG A 403 9.28 -17.38 43.65
CA ARG A 403 9.44 -18.84 43.59
C ARG A 403 8.12 -19.49 43.20
N LEU A 404 8.17 -20.42 42.26
CA LEU A 404 7.04 -21.26 41.88
C LEU A 404 7.45 -22.73 41.83
N GLU A 405 6.76 -23.54 42.62
CA GLU A 405 6.88 -24.98 42.70
C GLU A 405 5.49 -25.61 42.55
N PRO A 406 5.37 -26.91 42.24
CA PRO A 406 4.07 -27.55 41.99
C PRO A 406 3.02 -27.38 43.10
N THR A 407 3.46 -27.10 44.33
CA THR A 407 2.62 -26.98 45.53
C THR A 407 2.87 -25.70 46.33
N ARG A 408 3.71 -24.78 45.83
CA ARG A 408 4.10 -23.57 46.58
C ARG A 408 4.38 -22.39 45.67
N LEU A 409 3.83 -21.24 46.04
CA LEU A 409 4.04 -19.96 45.35
C LEU A 409 4.54 -18.91 46.34
N GLU A 410 5.58 -18.17 45.96
CA GLU A 410 6.00 -16.93 46.62
C GLU A 410 6.02 -15.82 45.57
N ALA A 411 5.28 -14.75 45.80
CA ALA A 411 5.15 -13.64 44.88
C ALA A 411 5.15 -12.29 45.61
N LEU A 412 5.59 -11.26 44.90
CA LEU A 412 5.43 -9.87 45.30
C LEU A 412 4.45 -9.21 44.34
N VAL A 413 3.38 -8.62 44.89
CA VAL A 413 2.43 -7.82 44.12
C VAL A 413 2.52 -6.37 44.52
N ARG A 414 2.40 -5.48 43.52
CA ARG A 414 2.37 -4.04 43.72
C ARG A 414 1.21 -3.42 42.95
N GLY A 415 0.67 -2.35 43.51
CA GLY A 415 -0.54 -1.74 43.01
C GLY A 415 -0.84 -0.40 43.65
N THR A 416 -2.10 0.01 43.55
CA THR A 416 -2.62 1.24 44.16
C THR A 416 -3.98 1.01 44.82
N THR A 417 -4.26 1.77 45.88
CA THR A 417 -5.62 1.84 46.46
C THR A 417 -6.55 2.64 45.54
N ARG A 418 -7.71 2.07 45.18
CA ARG A 418 -8.69 2.74 44.31
C ARG A 418 -10.12 2.29 44.60
N HIS A 419 -11.01 3.26 44.75
CA HIS A 419 -12.45 3.00 44.82
C HIS A 419 -13.04 2.92 43.40
N LEU A 420 -13.55 1.76 43.00
CA LEU A 420 -14.08 1.51 41.64
C LEU A 420 -15.45 0.81 41.67
N PRO A 421 -16.33 1.02 40.67
CA PRO A 421 -17.60 0.33 40.56
C PRO A 421 -17.50 -1.15 40.15
N GLN A 422 -18.53 -1.90 40.58
CA GLN A 422 -18.72 -3.36 40.65
C GLN A 422 -18.82 -4.10 39.29
N LYS A 423 -17.70 -4.58 38.73
CA LYS A 423 -17.70 -5.98 38.25
C LYS A 423 -17.02 -6.79 39.35
N VAL A 424 -17.82 -7.55 40.10
CA VAL A 424 -17.34 -8.29 41.26
C VAL A 424 -17.08 -9.71 40.81
N ILE A 425 -15.88 -10.01 40.34
CA ILE A 425 -15.42 -11.39 40.39
C ILE A 425 -15.29 -11.72 41.88
N LYS A 426 -16.09 -12.68 42.38
CA LYS A 426 -16.12 -13.11 43.78
C LYS A 426 -15.09 -14.18 44.07
N ALA A 427 -14.86 -15.08 43.10
CA ALA A 427 -13.90 -16.17 43.23
C ALA A 427 -13.46 -16.69 41.85
N ALA A 428 -12.21 -17.12 41.76
CA ALA A 428 -11.77 -18.08 40.75
C ALA A 428 -12.24 -19.49 41.15
N THR A 429 -12.71 -20.26 40.17
CA THR A 429 -13.28 -21.60 40.39
C THR A 429 -12.46 -22.69 39.70
N PHE A 430 -12.59 -23.91 40.18
CA PHE A 430 -12.06 -25.11 39.51
C PHE A 430 -12.86 -25.51 38.26
N SER A 431 -13.97 -24.83 37.95
CA SER A 431 -14.88 -25.22 36.88
C SER A 431 -14.23 -25.07 35.51
N GLY A 432 -13.91 -26.20 34.88
CA GLY A 432 -13.26 -26.22 33.57
C GLY A 432 -11.80 -25.76 33.61
N LEU A 433 -11.18 -25.70 34.79
CA LEU A 433 -9.76 -25.38 34.94
C LEU A 433 -8.90 -26.58 34.58
N GLU A 434 -8.02 -26.40 33.60
CA GLU A 434 -7.00 -27.35 33.22
C GLU A 434 -5.77 -26.58 32.76
N ILE A 435 -4.60 -26.89 33.34
CA ILE A 435 -3.33 -26.36 32.87
C ILE A 435 -2.72 -27.37 31.90
N THR A 436 -2.67 -26.99 30.62
CA THR A 436 -2.11 -27.83 29.56
C THR A 436 -0.80 -27.26 29.07
N ARG A 437 0.12 -28.13 28.62
CA ARG A 437 1.38 -27.72 27.99
C ARG A 437 1.39 -28.15 26.53
N ASP A 438 1.66 -27.22 25.64
CA ASP A 438 1.80 -27.47 24.20
C ASP A 438 3.18 -27.03 23.68
N ALA A 439 3.35 -26.98 22.35
CA ALA A 439 4.59 -26.56 21.71
C ALA A 439 4.93 -25.07 21.89
N ARG A 440 3.98 -24.26 22.37
CA ARG A 440 4.05 -22.80 22.53
C ARG A 440 4.09 -22.35 24.00
N GLY A 441 3.87 -23.24 24.96
CA GLY A 441 3.97 -22.91 26.38
C GLY A 441 2.92 -23.62 27.23
N TYR A 442 2.42 -22.92 28.23
CA TYR A 442 1.33 -23.34 29.10
C TYR A 442 0.06 -22.56 28.75
N ASN A 443 -1.08 -23.25 28.84
CA ASN A 443 -2.40 -22.67 28.62
C ASN A 443 -3.32 -23.05 29.77
N ALA A 444 -4.18 -22.13 30.19
CA ALA A 444 -5.23 -22.38 31.16
C ALA A 444 -6.54 -21.72 30.72
N THR A 445 -7.67 -22.35 31.03
CA THR A 445 -8.99 -21.71 30.95
C THR A 445 -9.54 -21.57 32.36
N ILE A 446 -9.84 -20.34 32.78
CA ILE A 446 -10.21 -19.99 34.14
C ILE A 446 -11.65 -19.48 34.12
N THR A 447 -12.49 -20.01 35.00
CA THR A 447 -13.87 -19.58 35.17
C THR A 447 -14.03 -18.84 36.50
N PHE A 448 -14.63 -17.66 36.45
CA PHE A 448 -14.87 -16.80 37.60
C PHE A 448 -16.36 -16.77 37.96
N ASP A 449 -16.64 -16.84 39.25
CA ASP A 449 -17.96 -16.55 39.82
C ASP A 449 -18.13 -15.03 39.98
N VAL A 450 -19.28 -14.50 39.56
CA VAL A 450 -19.56 -13.04 39.49
C VAL A 450 -20.76 -12.59 40.30
#